data_AF-A0A950Y924-F1
#
_entry.id   AF-A0A950Y924-F1
#
_cell.length_a   1.000
_cell.length_b   1.000
_cell.length_c   1.000
_cell.angle_alpha   90.00
_cell.angle_beta   90.00
_cell.angle_gamma   90.00
#
_symmetry.space_group_name_H-M   'P 1'
#
loop_
_entity.id
_entity.type
_entity.pdbx_description
1 polymer ?
#
loop_
_entity_poly.entity_id
_entity_poly.type
_entity_poly.pdbx_seq_one_letter_code
_entity_poly.pdbx_strand_id
1 'polypeptide(L)'
;MTRSEARVTLARAKARLDPLRLYERPVAIEHVRVVSPGWLFRLPWFRRFDGYAMWNLILLRSAELASDEDLVCHELCHVWQMQHHPLRMPLSYLRVGYAHNPYEEEARTAAAASAPPDSMTCPPSRRQH
;
A
#
# COMPACT_ATOMS: atom_id res chain seq x y z
N MET A 1 5.50 -8.08 -16.44
CA MET A 1 4.45 -8.56 -15.52
C MET A 1 3.09 -8.36 -16.16
N THR A 2 2.24 -9.38 -16.12
CA THR A 2 0.91 -9.34 -16.73
C THR A 2 -0.12 -8.75 -15.76
N ARG A 3 -1.20 -8.16 -16.27
CA ARG A 3 -2.31 -7.65 -15.44
C ARG A 3 -2.90 -8.75 -14.52
N SER A 4 -2.77 -10.01 -14.91
CA SER A 4 -3.24 -11.17 -14.16
C SER A 4 -2.40 -11.42 -12.90
N GLU A 5 -1.06 -11.32 -12.98
CA GLU A 5 -0.17 -11.51 -11.83
C GLU A 5 -0.42 -10.45 -10.75
N ALA A 6 -0.55 -9.19 -11.14
CA ALA A 6 -0.86 -8.10 -10.20
C ALA A 6 -2.19 -8.33 -9.46
N ARG A 7 -3.19 -8.91 -10.14
CA ARG A 7 -4.49 -9.25 -9.51
C ARG A 7 -4.37 -10.39 -8.52
N VAL A 8 -3.50 -11.38 -8.78
CA VAL A 8 -3.23 -12.47 -7.84
C VAL A 8 -2.56 -11.92 -6.58
N THR A 9 -1.53 -11.08 -6.72
CA THR A 9 -0.88 -10.42 -5.58
C THR A 9 -1.88 -9.59 -4.78
N LEU A 10 -2.73 -8.81 -5.45
CA LEU A 10 -3.76 -8.00 -4.81
C LEU A 10 -4.78 -8.85 -4.02
N ALA A 11 -5.20 -10.00 -4.57
CA ALA A 11 -6.09 -10.92 -3.88
C ALA A 11 -5.43 -11.55 -2.64
N ARG A 12 -4.14 -11.90 -2.72
CA ARG A 12 -3.37 -12.40 -1.57
C ARG A 12 -3.20 -11.34 -0.49
N ALA A 13 -2.87 -10.11 -0.88
CA ALA A 13 -2.76 -8.98 0.04
C ALA A 13 -4.09 -8.72 0.75
N LYS A 14 -5.21 -8.75 0.02
CA LYS A 14 -6.55 -8.67 0.61
C LYS A 14 -6.80 -9.80 1.62
N ALA A 15 -6.49 -11.04 1.26
CA ALA A 15 -6.70 -12.18 2.14
C ALA A 15 -5.90 -12.09 3.45
N ARG A 16 -4.75 -11.39 3.43
CA ARG A 16 -3.95 -11.10 4.64
C ARG A 16 -4.51 -9.96 5.48
N LEU A 17 -5.08 -8.94 4.83
CA LEU A 17 -5.64 -7.77 5.51
C LEU A 17 -7.04 -8.03 6.09
N ASP A 18 -7.88 -8.82 5.42
CA ASP A 18 -9.26 -9.08 5.84
C ASP A 18 -9.39 -9.60 7.29
N PRO A 19 -8.52 -10.51 7.78
CA PRO A 19 -8.51 -10.94 9.18
C PRO A 19 -8.21 -9.84 10.19
N LEU A 20 -7.44 -8.80 9.81
CA LEU A 20 -7.04 -7.73 10.73
C LEU A 20 -8.22 -6.85 11.16
N ARG A 21 -9.32 -6.86 10.40
CA ARG A 21 -10.56 -6.11 10.69
C ARG A 21 -10.32 -4.67 11.17
N LEU A 22 -9.36 -3.98 10.53
CA LEU A 22 -8.99 -2.61 10.88
C LEU A 22 -10.18 -1.65 10.76
N TYR A 23 -11.11 -1.93 9.85
CA TYR A 23 -12.35 -1.19 9.67
C TYR A 23 -13.56 -2.11 9.56
N GLU A 24 -14.77 -1.57 9.78
CA GLU A 24 -16.03 -2.32 9.76
C GLU A 24 -16.30 -3.03 8.43
N ARG A 25 -15.96 -2.40 7.30
CA ARG A 25 -16.11 -3.01 5.98
C ARG A 25 -14.75 -3.49 5.48
N PRO A 26 -14.64 -4.69 4.92
CA PRO A 26 -13.38 -5.16 4.34
C PRO A 26 -12.99 -4.31 3.12
N VAL A 27 -11.70 -4.29 2.78
CA VAL A 27 -11.22 -3.52 1.62
C VAL A 27 -11.84 -4.07 0.33
N ALA A 28 -12.42 -3.16 -0.47
CA ALA A 28 -13.00 -3.51 -1.76
C ALA A 28 -11.92 -3.42 -2.85
N ILE A 29 -11.48 -4.58 -3.37
CA ILE A 29 -10.46 -4.67 -4.43
C ILE A 29 -11.01 -4.76 -5.85
N GLU A 30 -12.33 -4.92 -6.00
CA GLU A 30 -12.98 -5.20 -7.29
C GLU A 30 -12.75 -4.11 -8.33
N HIS A 31 -12.70 -2.85 -7.87
CA HIS A 31 -12.40 -1.68 -8.69
C HIS A 31 -10.97 -1.17 -8.52
N VAL A 32 -10.13 -1.83 -7.71
CA VAL A 32 -8.76 -1.41 -7.47
C VAL A 32 -7.89 -1.77 -8.66
N ARG A 33 -7.22 -0.77 -9.22
CA ARG A 33 -6.30 -0.94 -10.35
C ARG A 33 -4.87 -0.80 -9.85
N VAL A 34 -4.02 -1.75 -10.18
CA VAL A 34 -2.57 -1.63 -9.99
C VAL A 34 -1.97 -1.20 -11.33
N VAL A 35 -1.26 -0.07 -11.33
CA VAL A 35 -0.66 0.51 -12.53
C VAL A 35 0.76 0.95 -12.21
N SER A 36 1.69 0.68 -13.12
CA SER A 36 3.09 1.12 -12.98
C SER A 36 3.45 2.11 -14.08
N PRO A 37 3.03 3.38 -13.99
CA PRO A 37 3.40 4.39 -14.96
C PRO A 37 4.85 4.81 -14.68
N GLY A 38 5.82 4.11 -15.28
CA GLY A 38 7.25 4.34 -15.02
C GLY A 38 7.72 5.78 -15.28
N TRP A 39 6.98 6.59 -16.06
CA TRP A 39 7.28 8.01 -16.24
C TRP A 39 6.91 8.88 -15.04
N LEU A 40 5.87 8.52 -14.28
CA LEU A 40 5.37 9.29 -13.14
C LEU A 40 6.41 9.30 -12.02
N PHE A 41 7.05 8.16 -11.77
CA PHE A 41 8.09 8.03 -10.76
C PHE A 41 9.46 8.56 -11.21
N ARG A 42 9.58 9.10 -12.43
CA ARG A 42 10.77 9.87 -12.84
C ARG A 42 10.72 11.32 -12.36
N LEU A 43 9.55 11.80 -11.92
CA LEU A 43 9.40 13.13 -11.33
C LEU A 43 10.11 13.20 -9.97
N PRO A 44 10.89 14.26 -9.69
CA PRO A 44 11.70 14.36 -8.47
C PRO A 44 10.89 14.24 -7.18
N TRP A 45 9.60 14.60 -7.21
CA TRP A 45 8.72 14.50 -6.05
C TRP A 45 8.26 13.06 -5.76
N PHE A 46 8.04 12.25 -6.81
CA PHE A 46 7.59 10.85 -6.74
C PHE A 46 8.75 9.84 -6.69
N ARG A 47 9.98 10.26 -7.03
CA ARG A 47 11.19 9.42 -7.03
C ARG A 47 11.55 8.80 -5.69
N ARG A 48 11.02 9.32 -4.58
CA ARG A 48 11.25 8.78 -3.23
C ARG A 48 10.27 7.68 -2.82
N PHE A 49 9.17 7.50 -3.55
CA PHE A 49 8.12 6.55 -3.21
C PHE A 49 8.22 5.31 -4.10
N ASP A 50 8.10 4.13 -3.51
CA ASP A 50 8.09 2.85 -4.23
C ASP A 50 6.65 2.46 -4.64
N GLY A 51 5.66 2.89 -3.85
CA GLY A 51 4.24 2.78 -4.14
C GLY A 51 3.47 4.06 -3.74
N TYR A 52 2.27 4.20 -4.29
CA TYR A 52 1.34 5.27 -3.94
C TYR A 52 -0.11 4.80 -4.14
N ALA A 53 -0.87 4.78 -3.06
CA ALA A 53 -2.28 4.45 -3.10
C ALA A 53 -3.17 5.69 -3.28
N MET A 54 -4.29 5.48 -3.96
CA MET A 54 -5.44 6.37 -4.07
C MET A 54 -6.72 5.56 -3.82
N TRP A 55 -7.89 6.21 -3.77
CA TRP A 55 -9.20 5.58 -3.45
C TRP A 55 -9.48 4.24 -4.17
N ASN A 56 -9.06 4.08 -5.42
CA ASN A 56 -9.23 2.86 -6.22
C ASN A 56 -8.04 2.56 -7.15
N LEU A 57 -6.89 3.16 -6.88
CA LEU A 57 -5.71 3.07 -7.76
C LEU A 57 -4.45 2.92 -6.91
N ILE A 58 -3.67 1.89 -7.20
CA ILE A 58 -2.34 1.67 -6.63
C ILE A 58 -1.33 1.93 -7.75
N LEU A 59 -0.52 2.95 -7.55
CA LEU A 59 0.56 3.35 -8.44
C LEU A 59 1.86 2.78 -7.91
N LEU A 60 2.60 2.06 -8.74
CA LEU A 60 3.89 1.48 -8.36
C LEU A 60 5.00 2.03 -9.25
N ARG A 61 6.20 2.17 -8.69
CA ARG A 61 7.35 2.67 -9.43
C ARG A 61 7.69 1.80 -10.63
N SER A 62 7.58 0.49 -10.46
CA SER A 62 7.89 -0.49 -11.50
C SER A 62 6.90 -1.65 -11.46
N ALA A 63 6.91 -2.49 -12.49
CA ALA A 63 6.05 -3.66 -12.53
C ALA A 63 6.53 -4.73 -11.54
N GLU A 64 7.83 -4.83 -11.30
CA GLU A 64 8.43 -5.83 -10.41
C GLU A 64 7.94 -5.68 -8.96
N LEU A 65 7.73 -4.43 -8.52
CA LEU A 65 7.18 -4.11 -7.20
C LEU A 65 5.73 -4.57 -7.02
N ALA A 66 5.00 -4.86 -8.10
CA ALA A 66 3.64 -5.38 -8.00
C ALA A 66 3.61 -6.85 -7.56
N SER A 67 4.76 -7.54 -7.57
CA SER A 67 4.92 -8.89 -7.00
C SER A 67 5.34 -8.88 -5.54
N ASP A 68 5.68 -7.71 -4.99
CA ASP A 68 6.01 -7.55 -3.58
C ASP A 68 4.70 -7.51 -2.77
N GLU A 69 4.37 -8.63 -2.14
CA GLU A 69 3.14 -8.79 -1.37
C GLU A 69 3.08 -7.83 -0.18
N ASP A 70 4.22 -7.49 0.45
CA ASP A 70 4.26 -6.62 1.63
C ASP A 70 4.04 -5.15 1.23
N LEU A 71 4.66 -4.71 0.14
CA LEU A 71 4.39 -3.39 -0.45
C LEU A 71 2.93 -3.27 -0.90
N VAL A 72 2.39 -4.29 -1.57
CA VAL A 72 0.99 -4.28 -2.01
C VAL A 72 0.03 -4.31 -0.81
N CYS A 73 0.35 -5.01 0.29
CA CYS A 73 -0.41 -4.93 1.53
C CYS A 73 -0.41 -3.51 2.12
N HIS A 74 0.75 -2.86 2.14
CA HIS A 74 0.90 -1.49 2.63
C HIS A 74 0.03 -0.51 1.84
N GLU A 75 0.15 -0.51 0.51
CA GLU A 75 -0.63 0.37 -0.35
C GLU A 75 -2.13 0.03 -0.31
N LEU A 76 -2.49 -1.26 -0.22
CA LEU A 76 -3.88 -1.67 -0.10
C LEU A 76 -4.50 -1.26 1.24
N CYS A 77 -3.71 -1.18 2.32
CA CYS A 77 -4.15 -0.62 3.58
C CYS A 77 -4.51 0.87 3.42
N HIS A 78 -3.71 1.65 2.69
CA HIS A 78 -4.07 3.02 2.36
C HIS A 78 -5.35 3.15 1.54
N VAL A 79 -5.58 2.25 0.57
CA VAL A 79 -6.86 2.17 -0.14
C VAL A 79 -8.01 1.93 0.85
N TRP A 80 -7.82 1.00 1.80
CA TRP A 80 -8.82 0.67 2.82
C TRP A 80 -9.15 1.86 3.74
N GLN A 81 -8.12 2.57 4.19
CA GLN A 81 -8.24 3.81 4.96
C GLN A 81 -8.97 4.90 4.17
N MET A 82 -8.60 5.10 2.91
CA MET A 82 -9.29 6.05 2.04
C MET A 82 -10.75 5.67 1.88
N GLN A 83 -11.09 4.40 1.60
CA GLN A 83 -12.47 3.93 1.45
C GLN A 83 -13.35 4.24 2.67
N HIS A 84 -12.80 4.22 3.88
CA HIS A 84 -13.52 4.55 5.12
C HIS A 84 -13.46 6.05 5.49
N HIS A 85 -12.39 6.73 5.09
CA HIS A 85 -12.11 8.13 5.42
C HIS A 85 -11.73 8.97 4.18
N PRO A 86 -12.62 9.08 3.17
CA PRO A 86 -12.34 9.70 1.86
C PRO A 86 -11.75 11.09 1.93
N LEU A 87 -12.24 11.87 2.89
CA LEU A 87 -11.91 13.29 3.03
C LEU A 87 -10.89 13.50 4.15
N ARG A 88 -10.98 12.74 5.26
CA ARG A 88 -10.13 12.95 6.43
C ARG A 88 -8.69 12.48 6.19
N MET A 89 -8.50 11.43 5.41
CA MET A 89 -7.18 10.85 5.15
C MET A 89 -6.35 11.71 4.18
N PRO A 90 -6.87 12.20 3.04
CA PRO A 90 -6.14 13.17 2.22
C PRO A 90 -5.91 14.52 2.93
N LEU A 91 -6.87 14.99 3.74
CA LEU A 91 -6.68 16.21 4.53
C LEU A 91 -5.58 16.06 5.59
N SER A 92 -5.39 14.87 6.16
CA SER A 92 -4.35 14.68 7.17
C SER A 92 -2.96 14.76 6.55
N TYR A 93 -2.77 14.26 5.32
CA TYR A 93 -1.53 14.47 4.56
C TYR A 93 -1.24 15.94 4.28
N LEU A 94 -2.28 16.75 4.00
CA LEU A 94 -2.13 18.19 3.78
C LEU A 94 -1.90 18.99 5.08
N ARG A 95 -2.44 18.53 6.22
CA ARG A 95 -2.35 19.24 7.51
C ARG A 95 -1.16 18.85 8.37
N VAL A 96 -0.79 17.57 8.40
CA VAL A 96 0.17 17.01 9.38
C VAL A 96 1.48 16.62 8.69
N GLY A 97 1.48 16.52 7.36
CA GLY A 97 2.63 16.07 6.58
C GLY A 97 2.78 14.55 6.57
N TYR A 98 3.56 14.05 5.61
CA TYR A 98 3.76 12.61 5.35
C TYR A 98 4.36 11.87 6.57
N ALA A 99 5.37 12.46 7.22
CA ALA A 99 6.24 11.74 8.16
C ALA A 99 5.68 11.48 9.58
N HIS A 100 4.49 11.99 9.93
CA HIS A 100 3.87 11.83 11.27
C HIS A 100 2.39 11.44 11.19
N ASN A 101 1.94 10.93 10.04
CA ASN A 101 0.54 10.59 9.84
C ASN A 101 0.23 9.23 10.49
N PRO A 102 -0.71 9.13 11.46
CA PRO A 102 -1.06 7.85 12.10
C PRO A 102 -1.53 6.78 11.10
N TYR A 103 -2.02 7.20 9.92
CA TYR A 103 -2.36 6.28 8.84
C TYR A 103 -1.16 5.55 8.25
N GLU A 104 0.04 6.13 8.26
CA GLU A 104 1.27 5.44 7.82
C GLU A 104 1.73 4.39 8.84
N GLU A 105 1.58 4.68 10.13
CA GLU A 105 1.90 3.72 11.20
C GLU A 105 0.96 2.52 11.18
N GLU A 106 -0.33 2.77 10.97
CA GLU A 106 -1.34 1.73 10.79
C GLU A 106 -1.04 0.86 9.56
N ALA A 107 -0.71 1.48 8.43
CA ALA A 107 -0.35 0.75 7.21
C ALA A 107 0.93 -0.08 7.38
N ARG A 108 1.92 0.43 8.13
CA ARG A 108 3.15 -0.32 8.44
C ARG A 108 2.86 -1.50 9.37
N THR A 109 2.04 -1.30 10.39
CA THR A 109 1.65 -2.34 11.35
C THR A 109 0.84 -3.43 10.67
N ALA A 110 -0.10 -3.04 9.80
CA ALA A 110 -0.91 -3.96 9.02
C ALA A 110 -0.05 -4.81 8.09
N ALA A 111 0.90 -4.21 7.36
CA ALA A 111 1.82 -4.95 6.51
C ALA A 111 2.69 -5.93 7.32
N ALA A 112 3.24 -5.49 8.46
CA ALA A 112 4.04 -6.35 9.34
C ALA A 112 3.23 -7.51 9.96
N ALA A 113 1.99 -7.27 10.37
CA ALA A 113 1.09 -8.30 10.90
C ALA A 113 0.58 -9.26 9.82
N SER A 114 0.60 -8.81 8.57
CA SER A 114 0.22 -9.59 7.38
C SER A 114 1.35 -10.46 6.83
N ALA A 115 2.61 -10.17 7.23
CA ALA A 115 3.78 -10.90 6.74
C ALA A 115 3.78 -12.35 7.26
N PRO A 116 4.20 -13.33 6.45
CA PRO A 116 4.34 -14.71 6.91
C PRO A 116 5.40 -14.82 8.04
N PRO A 117 5.25 -15.77 8.98
CA PRO A 117 6.13 -15.89 10.15
C PRO A 117 7.61 -16.19 9.82
N ASP A 118 7.93 -16.60 8.59
CA ASP A 118 9.32 -16.85 8.15
C ASP A 118 10.12 -15.58 7.80
N SER A 119 9.48 -14.41 7.77
CA SER A 119 10.17 -13.12 7.52
C SER A 119 10.92 -12.58 8.76
N MET A 120 10.84 -13.25 9.92
CA MET A 120 11.41 -12.77 11.19
C MET A 120 12.92 -13.05 11.36
N THR A 121 13.64 -13.33 10.26
CA THR A 121 15.10 -13.51 10.27
C THR A 121 15.80 -12.70 9.18
N CYS A 122 15.56 -11.40 9.11
CA CYS A 122 16.54 -10.45 8.57
C CYS A 122 16.30 -9.07 9.19
N PRO A 123 17.30 -8.44 9.84
CA PRO A 123 17.11 -7.13 10.45
C PRO A 123 16.67 -6.11 9.38
N PRO A 124 15.79 -5.15 9.72
CA PRO A 124 15.29 -4.19 8.75
C PRO A 124 16.45 -3.40 8.18
N SER A 125 16.72 -3.59 6.88
CA SER A 125 17.59 -2.66 6.16
C SER A 125 16.87 -1.31 6.18
N ARG A 126 17.37 -0.43 7.04
CA ARG A 126 16.99 0.97 7.12
C ARG A 126 17.15 1.58 5.73
N ARG A 127 16.05 1.73 4.99
CA ARG A 127 15.95 2.62 3.84
C ARG A 127 14.84 3.62 4.11
N GLN A 128 15.19 4.59 4.95
CA GLN A 128 14.64 5.94 4.83
C GLN A 128 15.58 6.70 3.89
N HIS A 129 15.04 7.38 2.88
CA HIS A 129 15.49 8.70 2.44
C HIS A 129 14.45 9.30 1.48
#